data_AF-A0A1J5PLR0-F1
#
_entry.id   AF-A0A1J5PLR0-F1
#
_cell.length_a   1.000
_cell.length_b   1.000
_cell.length_c   1.000
_cell.angle_alpha   90.00
_cell.angle_beta   90.00
_cell.angle_gamma   90.00
#
_symmetry.space_group_name_H-M   'P 1'
#
loop_
_entity.id
_entity.type
_entity.pdbx_description
1 polymer ?
#
loop_
_entity_poly.entity_id
_entity_poly.type
_entity_poly.pdbx_seq_one_letter_code
_entity_poly.pdbx_strand_id
1 'polypeptide(L)'
;MSWQVQQTRRFARVYKKLTNSTLIADTDAAVATVADNPDSGERKKGDLAQLWVYKFRSQGQLYLLGYTREDEVRLIYLEALGPHENFYRDLKR
;
A
#
# COMPACT_ATOMS: atom_id res chain seq x y z
N MET A 1 6.78 -18.18 7.48
CA MET A 1 6.69 -16.96 8.28
C MET A 1 5.69 -16.06 7.58
N SER A 2 4.54 -15.78 8.18
CA SER A 2 3.49 -14.94 7.59
C SER A 2 3.76 -13.47 7.89
N TRP A 3 3.66 -12.59 6.90
CA TRP A 3 3.85 -11.15 7.08
C TRP A 3 2.64 -10.56 7.80
N GLN A 4 2.88 -9.64 8.74
CA GLN A 4 1.79 -8.93 9.39
C GLN A 4 1.21 -7.86 8.44
N VAL A 5 -0.07 -7.96 8.11
CA VAL A 5 -0.76 -6.99 7.26
C VAL A 5 -1.33 -5.85 8.08
N GLN A 6 -0.98 -4.62 7.72
CA GLN A 6 -1.54 -3.39 8.29
C GLN A 6 -2.18 -2.57 7.17
N GLN A 7 -3.43 -2.15 7.37
CA GLN A 7 -4.15 -1.35 6.37
C GLN A 7 -3.97 0.15 6.61
N THR A 8 -3.70 0.90 5.54
CA THR A 8 -3.68 2.38 5.63
C THR A 8 -5.10 2.94 5.62
N ARG A 9 -5.25 4.16 6.14
CA ARG A 9 -6.52 4.91 6.08
C ARG A 9 -7.03 5.10 4.64
N ARG A 10 -6.11 5.22 3.67
CA ARG A 10 -6.46 5.35 2.24
C ARG A 10 -7.06 4.05 1.70
N PHE A 11 -6.42 2.91 1.97
CA PHE A 11 -6.94 1.60 1.59
C PHE A 11 -8.30 1.33 2.21
N ALA A 12 -8.44 1.52 3.53
CA ALA A 12 -9.69 1.27 4.25
C ALA A 12 -10.87 2.08 3.71
N ARG A 13 -10.64 3.34 3.29
CA ARG A 13 -11.68 4.19 2.67
C ARG A 13 -12.16 3.67 1.31
N VAL A 14 -11.27 3.07 0.51
CA VAL A 14 -11.62 2.49 -0.79
C VAL A 14 -12.28 1.13 -0.59
N TYR A 15 -11.70 0.28 0.25
CA TYR A 15 -12.23 -1.05 0.57
C TYR A 15 -13.66 -0.97 1.12
N LYS A 16 -13.95 -0.03 2.03
CA LYS A 16 -15.31 0.20 2.56
C LYS A 16 -16.33 0.60 1.48
N LYS A 17 -15.90 1.16 0.35
CA LYS A 17 -16.77 1.53 -0.77
C LYS A 17 -17.02 0.37 -1.73
N LEU A 18 -16.31 -0.75 -1.59
CA LEU A 18 -16.58 -1.94 -2.38
C LEU A 18 -17.94 -2.50 -1.95
N THR A 19 -18.87 -2.57 -2.91
CA THR A 19 -20.23 -3.11 -2.69
C THR A 19 -20.40 -4.51 -3.29
N ASN A 20 -19.47 -4.92 -4.15
CA ASN A 20 -19.52 -6.20 -4.85
C ASN A 20 -18.82 -7.29 -4.02
N SER A 21 -19.58 -8.30 -3.60
CA SER A 21 -19.11 -9.38 -2.74
C SER A 21 -17.98 -10.22 -3.36
N THR A 22 -18.03 -10.44 -4.68
CA THR A 22 -16.96 -11.16 -5.40
C THR A 22 -15.66 -10.36 -5.38
N LEU A 23 -15.74 -9.06 -5.65
CA LEU A 23 -14.56 -8.18 -5.63
C LEU A 23 -13.95 -8.08 -4.23
N ILE A 24 -14.77 -8.10 -3.18
CA ILE A 24 -14.31 -8.15 -1.78
C ILE A 24 -13.54 -9.46 -1.54
N ALA A 25 -14.14 -10.61 -1.87
CA ALA A 25 -13.50 -11.91 -1.68
C ALA A 25 -12.19 -12.06 -2.48
N ASP A 26 -12.17 -11.60 -3.72
CA ASP A 26 -10.98 -11.61 -4.57
C ASP A 26 -9.89 -10.67 -4.02
N THR A 27 -10.27 -9.54 -3.43
CA THR A 27 -9.35 -8.62 -2.75
C THR A 27 -8.76 -9.26 -1.49
N ASP A 28 -9.58 -9.95 -0.69
CA ASP A 28 -9.11 -10.63 0.52
C ASP A 28 -8.15 -11.78 0.19
N ALA A 29 -8.44 -12.55 -0.86
CA ALA A 29 -7.55 -13.58 -1.38
C ALA A 29 -6.22 -13.01 -1.89
N ALA A 30 -6.27 -11.85 -2.57
CA ALA A 30 -5.08 -11.14 -3.01
C ALA A 30 -4.24 -10.65 -1.81
N VAL A 31 -4.87 -10.12 -0.77
CA VAL A 31 -4.19 -9.71 0.47
C VAL A 31 -3.53 -10.90 1.17
N ALA A 32 -4.22 -12.04 1.28
CA ALA A 32 -3.65 -13.26 1.86
C ALA A 32 -2.43 -13.76 1.06
N THR A 33 -2.51 -13.73 -0.26
CA THR A 33 -1.38 -14.12 -1.14
C THR A 33 -0.15 -13.23 -0.91
N VAL A 34 -0.36 -11.91 -0.81
CA VAL A 34 0.72 -10.96 -0.54
C VAL A 34 1.26 -11.09 0.89
N ALA A 35 0.42 -11.46 1.86
CA ALA A 35 0.82 -11.71 3.24
C ALA A 35 1.68 -12.96 3.39
N ASP A 36 1.41 -14.00 2.59
CA ASP A 36 2.22 -15.22 2.58
C ASP A 36 3.52 -15.03 1.80
N ASN A 37 3.47 -14.31 0.68
CA ASN A 37 4.62 -14.03 -0.16
C ASN A 37 4.56 -12.62 -0.78
N PRO A 38 5.17 -11.59 -0.14
CA PRO A 38 5.17 -10.24 -0.66
C PRO A 38 6.16 -10.04 -1.82
N ASP A 39 6.94 -11.04 -2.21
CA ASP A 39 7.71 -11.05 -3.46
C ASP A 39 6.83 -11.39 -4.68
N SER A 40 5.57 -11.78 -4.48
CA SER A 40 4.62 -12.08 -5.56
C SER A 40 4.22 -10.85 -6.39
N GLY A 41 4.43 -9.64 -5.87
CA GLY A 41 4.21 -8.39 -6.58
C GLY A 41 5.43 -7.93 -7.39
N GLU A 42 5.21 -6.96 -8.27
CA GLU A 42 6.29 -6.29 -9.01
C GLU A 42 6.72 -5.01 -8.26
N ARG A 43 8.00 -4.92 -7.85
CA ARG A 43 8.57 -3.67 -7.31
C ARG A 43 8.71 -2.62 -8.41
N LYS A 44 8.20 -1.41 -8.19
CA LYS A 44 8.40 -0.30 -9.11
C LYS A 44 9.82 0.27 -8.98
N LYS A 45 10.28 1.01 -10.00
CA LYS A 45 11.59 1.68 -10.05
C LYS A 45 11.40 3.20 -9.98
N GLY A 46 12.44 3.95 -9.60
CA GLY A 46 12.40 5.42 -9.51
C GLY A 46 11.73 5.92 -8.22
N ASP A 47 10.97 7.01 -8.27
CA ASP A 47 10.34 7.64 -7.08
C ASP A 47 9.34 6.72 -6.34
N LEU A 48 8.90 5.63 -6.98
CA LEU A 48 8.03 4.60 -6.40
C LEU A 48 8.78 3.33 -6.02
N ALA A 49 10.10 3.38 -5.79
CA ALA A 49 10.93 2.21 -5.49
C ALA A 49 10.47 1.37 -4.29
N GLN A 50 9.69 1.95 -3.38
CA GLN A 50 9.13 1.26 -2.21
C GLN A 50 7.78 0.60 -2.48
N LEU A 51 7.12 0.94 -3.60
CA LEU A 51 5.79 0.44 -3.96
C LEU A 51 5.90 -0.87 -4.75
N TRP A 52 5.22 -1.88 -4.23
CA TRP A 52 4.97 -3.16 -4.88
C TRP A 52 3.55 -3.19 -5.42
N VAL A 53 3.35 -3.88 -6.54
CA VAL A 53 2.03 -4.03 -7.16
C VAL A 53 1.77 -5.49 -7.44
N TYR A 54 0.73 -6.03 -6.79
CA TYR A 54 0.19 -7.34 -7.10
C TYR A 54 -1.02 -7.19 -8.03
N LYS A 55 -1.03 -7.94 -9.12
CA LYS A 55 -2.08 -7.92 -10.15
C LYS A 55 -3.00 -9.12 -9.93
N PHE A 56 -4.30 -8.89 -9.81
CA PHE A 56 -5.29 -9.96 -9.71
C PHE A 56 -6.49 -9.68 -10.61
N ARG A 57 -7.23 -10.72 -10.99
CA ARG A 57 -8.45 -10.57 -11.78
C ARG A 57 -9.66 -10.79 -10.89
N SER A 58 -10.66 -9.94 -11.05
CA SER A 58 -11.98 -10.09 -10.45
C SER A 58 -13.03 -9.82 -11.52
N GLN A 59 -13.97 -10.74 -11.70
CA GLN A 59 -15.08 -10.62 -12.66
C GLN A 59 -14.64 -10.22 -14.09
N GLY A 60 -13.51 -10.76 -14.55
CA GLY A 60 -12.97 -10.49 -15.89
C GLY A 60 -12.17 -9.19 -16.02
N GLN A 61 -12.13 -8.36 -14.98
CA GLN A 61 -11.34 -7.12 -14.95
C GLN A 61 -10.05 -7.28 -14.15
N LEU A 62 -8.97 -6.64 -14.60
CA LEU A 62 -7.68 -6.62 -13.91
C LEU A 62 -7.66 -5.51 -12.85
N TYR A 63 -7.29 -5.88 -11.63
CA TYR A 63 -7.12 -5.00 -10.48
C TYR A 63 -5.67 -4.97 -10.01
N LEU A 64 -5.29 -3.86 -9.39
CA LEU A 64 -3.95 -3.60 -8.88
C LEU A 64 -4.01 -3.37 -7.37
N LEU A 65 -3.35 -4.23 -6.61
CA LEU A 65 -3.14 -4.06 -5.17
C LEU A 65 -1.75 -3.46 -4.96
N GLY A 66 -1.71 -2.18 -4.59
CA GLY A 66 -0.49 -1.48 -4.22
C GLY A 66 -0.18 -1.67 -2.73
N TYR A 67 1.02 -2.15 -2.42
CA TYR A 67 1.49 -2.31 -1.05
C TYR A 67 2.95 -1.93 -0.93
N THR A 68 3.38 -1.54 0.25
CA THR A 68 4.79 -1.40 0.61
C THR A 68 5.10 -2.51 1.58
N ARG A 69 6.34 -3.02 1.57
CA ARG A 69 6.81 -3.99 2.55
C ARG A 69 8.06 -3.43 3.21
N GLU A 70 8.20 -3.69 4.50
CA GLU A 70 9.37 -3.34 5.28
C GLU A 70 10.07 -4.64 5.67
N ASP A 71 11.15 -4.98 4.95
CA ASP A 71 11.89 -6.25 5.10
C ASP A 71 12.66 -6.33 6.45
N GLU A 72 12.95 -5.18 7.05
CA GLU A 72 13.31 -5.00 8.45
C GLU A 72 12.26 -4.06 9.03
N VAL A 73 11.81 -4.16 10.29
CA VAL A 73 11.06 -3.03 10.87
C VAL A 73 12.00 -1.81 10.89
N ARG A 74 11.77 -0.83 10.01
CA ARG A 74 12.60 0.40 9.85
C ARG A 74 11.70 1.61 9.56
N LEU A 75 10.99 2.03 10.62
CA LEU A 75 10.12 3.21 10.69
C LEU A 75 10.85 4.54 10.46
N ILE A 76 10.20 5.48 9.76
CA ILE A 76 10.54 6.92 9.74
C ILE A 76 9.24 7.75 9.88
N TYR A 77 9.27 8.79 10.74
CA TYR A 77 8.16 9.69 11.05
C TYR A 77 8.31 11.04 10.32
N LEU A 78 7.19 11.66 9.93
CA LEU A 78 7.16 12.95 9.23
C LEU A 78 6.61 14.05 10.17
N GLU A 79 7.47 15.05 10.44
CA GLU A 79 7.41 15.99 11.57
C GLU A 79 6.68 17.32 11.27
N ALA A 80 6.51 17.70 9.99
CA ALA A 80 5.83 18.95 9.62
C ALA A 80 5.35 18.98 8.15
N LEU A 81 4.41 19.89 7.85
CA LEU A 81 3.90 20.18 6.50
C LEU A 81 3.56 21.69 6.36
N GLY A 82 4.09 22.37 5.31
CA GLY A 82 3.84 23.79 5.02
C GLY A 82 4.28 24.21 3.60
N PRO A 83 3.98 25.44 3.12
CA PRO A 83 4.29 25.90 1.77
C PRO A 83 5.80 26.08 1.52
N HIS A 84 6.26 25.76 0.29
CA HIS A 84 7.67 25.62 -0.07
C HIS A 84 8.54 26.83 0.28
N GLU A 85 8.03 28.04 0.06
CA GLU A 85 8.76 29.30 0.29
C GLU A 85 9.19 29.50 1.75
N ASN A 86 8.51 28.85 2.71
CA ASN A 86 8.76 28.97 4.14
C ASN A 86 9.05 27.64 4.86
N PHE A 87 8.91 26.51 4.14
CA PHE A 87 8.96 25.15 4.70
C PHE A 87 10.22 24.88 5.53
N TYR A 88 11.38 25.36 5.07
CA TYR A 88 12.65 25.16 5.77
C TYR A 88 12.90 26.10 6.95
N ARG A 89 12.23 27.27 7.03
CA ARG A 89 12.32 28.17 8.18
C ARG A 89 11.50 27.65 9.35
N ASP A 90 10.27 27.21 9.05
CA ASP A 90 9.32 26.76 10.07
C ASP A 90 9.68 25.36 10.60
N LEU A 91 10.46 24.57 9.84
CA LEU A 91 11.03 23.28 10.28
C LEU A 91 12.26 23.43 11.21
N LYS A 92 12.86 24.62 11.35
CA LYS A 92 14.09 24.86 12.14
C LYS A 92 13.85 25.48 13.53
N ARG A 93 12.60 25.79 13.90
CA ARG A 93 12.26 26.40 15.19
C ARG A 93 11.82 25.38 16.22
#